data_AF-A0A7C1YG91-F1
#
_entry.id   AF-A0A7C1YG91-F1
#
_cell.length_a   1.000
_cell.length_b   1.000
_cell.length_c   1.000
_cell.angle_alpha   90.00
_cell.angle_beta   90.00
_cell.angle_gamma   90.00
#
_symmetry.space_group_name_H-M   'P 1'
#
loop_
_entity.id
_entity.type
_entity.pdbx_description
1 polymer ?
#
loop_
_entity_poly.entity_id
_entity_poly.type
_entity_poly.pdbx_seq_one_letter_code
_entity_poly.pdbx_strand_id
1 'polypeptide(L)' 'AGLAEMRNAGASTIAQDEKSCVVFGMPKEAIRRGAAGQVRSLRTLAGGIMEFGGGS' A
#
# COMPACT_ATOMS: atom_id res chain seq x y z
N ALA A 1 -2.13 12.99 7.36
CA ALA A 1 -3.44 12.63 6.81
C ALA A 1 -3.29 11.83 5.53
N GLY A 2 -4.14 10.82 5.31
CA GLY A 2 -4.04 9.89 4.17
C GLY A 2 -3.97 8.42 4.58
N LEU A 3 -3.02 7.65 4.04
CA LEU A 3 -2.93 6.19 4.25
C LEU A 3 -2.89 5.78 5.74
N ALA A 4 -2.26 6.59 6.60
CA ALA A 4 -2.19 6.32 8.04
C ALA A 4 -3.57 6.41 8.72
N GLU A 5 -4.40 7.37 8.32
CA GLU A 5 -5.76 7.50 8.84
C GLU A 5 -6.64 6.36 8.35
N MET A 6 -6.48 5.94 7.10
CA MET A 6 -7.15 4.76 6.55
C MET A 6 -6.80 3.50 7.37
N ARG A 7 -5.50 3.28 7.64
CA ARG A 7 -5.02 2.18 8.48
C ARG A 7 -5.63 2.22 9.88
N ASN A 8 -5.63 3.39 10.51
CA ASN A 8 -6.17 3.58 11.86
C ASN A 8 -7.70 3.40 11.92
N ALA A 9 -8.41 3.68 10.83
CA ALA A 9 -9.83 3.43 10.68
C ALA A 9 -10.15 1.95 10.34
N GLY A 10 -9.14 1.07 10.30
CA GLY A 10 -9.32 -0.36 10.02
C GLY A 10 -9.30 -0.74 8.54
N ALA A 11 -8.99 0.20 7.63
CA ALA A 11 -8.90 -0.12 6.21
C ALA A 11 -7.64 -0.92 5.88
N SER A 12 -7.77 -1.85 4.93
CA SER A 12 -6.64 -2.46 4.26
C SER A 12 -5.86 -1.40 3.47
N THR A 13 -4.55 -1.40 3.64
CA THR A 13 -3.66 -0.40 3.04
C THR A 13 -2.48 -1.09 2.39
N ILE A 14 -2.13 -0.66 1.18
CA ILE A 14 -1.06 -1.23 0.37
C ILE A 14 -0.14 -0.11 -0.14
N ALA A 15 1.16 -0.37 -0.20
CA ALA A 15 2.16 0.50 -0.80
C ALA A 15 2.99 -0.27 -1.84
N GLN A 16 3.52 0.45 -2.83
CA GLN A 16 4.42 -0.12 -3.83
C GLN A 16 5.81 -0.40 -3.24
N ASP A 17 6.45 -1.50 -3.61
CA ASP A 17 7.84 -1.80 -3.23
C ASP A 17 8.87 -0.90 -3.93
N GLU A 18 10.06 -0.81 -3.35
CA GLU A 18 11.17 0.01 -3.88
C GLU A 18 11.66 -0.50 -5.24
N LYS A 19 11.72 -1.82 -5.43
CA LYS A 19 12.29 -2.44 -6.63
C LYS A 19 11.53 -2.10 -7.90
N SER A 20 10.21 -1.92 -7.79
CA SER A 20 9.36 -1.58 -8.94
C SER A 20 8.99 -0.10 -9.01
N CYS A 21 9.35 0.70 -8.00
CA CYS A 21 9.01 2.11 -7.93
C CYS A 21 10.06 2.97 -8.62
N VAL A 22 9.64 3.84 -9.53
CA VAL A 22 10.55 4.78 -10.22
C VAL A 22 11.11 5.82 -9.25
N VAL A 23 10.26 6.32 -8.33
CA VAL A 23 10.66 7.25 -7.26
C VAL A 23 10.07 6.77 -5.95
N PHE A 24 10.89 6.11 -5.14
CA PHE A 24 10.47 5.54 -3.85
C PHE A 24 10.40 6.58 -2.72
N GLY A 25 9.61 7.64 -2.95
CA GLY A 25 9.37 8.72 -1.98
C GLY A 25 8.12 8.48 -1.13
N MET A 26 6.94 8.63 -1.73
CA MET A 26 5.66 8.45 -1.02
C MET A 26 5.50 7.04 -0.42
N PRO A 27 5.82 5.93 -1.14
CA PRO A 27 5.71 4.60 -0.56
C PRO A 27 6.64 4.41 0.65
N LYS A 28 7.86 4.95 0.59
CA LYS A 28 8.83 4.92 1.71
C LYS A 28 8.29 5.64 2.95
N GLU A 29 7.68 6.81 2.78
CA GLU A 29 7.07 7.54 3.90
C GLU A 29 5.87 6.80 4.50
N ALA A 30 5.05 6.15 3.69
CA ALA A 30 3.95 5.33 4.16
C ALA A 30 4.44 4.13 5.00
N ILE A 31 5.51 3.46 4.55
CA ILE A 31 6.12 2.33 5.27
C ILE A 31 6.75 2.81 6.59
N ARG A 32 7.54 3.88 6.56
CA ARG A 32 8.21 4.45 7.75
C ARG A 32 7.23 4.85 8.85
N ARG A 33 6.03 5.29 8.47
CA ARG A 33 4.95 5.69 9.40
C ARG A 33 4.09 4.53 9.88
N GLY A 34 4.39 3.28 9.46
CA GLY A 34 3.54 2.12 9.75
C GLY A 34 2.17 2.20 9.05
N ALA A 35 2.01 3.06 8.07
CA ALA A 35 0.74 3.27 7.37
C ALA A 35 0.50 2.20 6.29
N ALA A 36 1.55 1.56 5.77
CA ALA A 36 1.43 0.47 4.80
C ALA A 36 1.17 -0.88 5.52
N GLY A 37 -0.03 -1.44 5.35
CA GLY A 37 -0.38 -2.78 5.83
C GLY A 37 0.26 -3.90 5.01
N GLN A 38 0.41 -3.69 3.70
CA GLN A 38 1.12 -4.57 2.79
C GLN A 38 2.04 -3.77 1.86
N VAL A 39 3.13 -4.39 1.42
CA VAL A 39 4.05 -3.83 0.42
C VAL A 39 4.14 -4.80 -0.74
N ARG A 40 3.84 -4.35 -1.96
CA ARG A 40 3.82 -5.22 -3.16
C ARG A 40 4.45 -4.55 -4.37
N SER A 41 4.94 -5.36 -5.31
CA SER A 41 5.45 -4.87 -6.59
C SER A 41 4.36 -4.25 -7.46
N LEU A 42 4.73 -3.37 -8.38
CA LEU A 42 3.79 -2.79 -9.36
C LEU A 42 2.95 -3.85 -10.08
N ARG A 43 3.57 -4.99 -10.42
CA ARG A 43 2.93 -6.10 -11.13
C ARG A 43 1.81 -6.76 -10.32
N THR A 44 1.94 -6.81 -9.00
CA THR A 44 0.99 -7.50 -8.11
C THR A 44 0.10 -6.55 -7.30
N LEU A 45 0.36 -5.24 -7.37
CA LEU A 45 -0.37 -4.21 -6.63
C LEU A 45 -1.87 -4.21 -6.98
N ALA A 46 -2.19 -4.28 -8.29
CA ALA A 46 -3.58 -4.30 -8.75
C ALA A 46 -4.35 -5.52 -8.22
N GLY A 47 -3.73 -6.72 -8.28
CA GLY A 47 -4.32 -7.93 -7.69
C GLY A 47 -4.56 -7.78 -6.19
N GLY A 48 -3.60 -7.21 -5.46
CA GLY A 48 -3.75 -6.93 -4.02
C GLY A 48 -4.87 -5.94 -3.71
N ILE A 49 -5.15 -4.97 -4.59
CA ILE A 49 -6.31 -4.08 -4.43
C ILE A 49 -7.62 -4.84 -4.62
N MET A 50 -7.70 -5.70 -5.63
CA MET A 50 -8.89 -6.52 -5.91
C MET A 50 -9.19 -7.53 -4.79
N GLU A 51 -8.16 -8.09 -4.15
CA GLU A 51 -8.27 -8.94 -2.95
C GLU A 51 -9.04 -8.23 -1.82
N PHE A 52 -8.91 -6.90 -1.68
CA PHE A 52 -9.63 -6.12 -0.66
C PHE A 52 -11.04 -5.71 -1.06
N GLY A 53 -11.29 -5.55 -2.36
CA GLY A 53 -12.57 -5.08 -2.90
C GLY A 53 -13.67 -6.14 -2.96
N GLY A 54 -13.38 -7.39 -2.60
CA GLY A 54 -14.35 -8.49 -2.70
C GLY A 54 -14.33 -9.23 -4.04
N GLY A 55 -13.21 -9.20 -4.78
CA GLY A 55 -13.03 -10.06 -5.95
C GLY A 55 -12.92 -11.53 -5.53
N SER A 56 -14.06 -12.25 -5.54
CA SER A 56 -14.12 -13.70 -5.70
C SER A 56 -14.10 -14.07 -7.18
#